data_AF-A0A9N7KPC0-F1
#
_entry.id   AF-A0A9N7KPC0-F1
#
_cell.length_a   1.000
_cell.length_b   1.000
_cell.length_c   1.000
_cell.angle_alpha   90.00
_cell.angle_beta   90.00
_cell.angle_gamma   90.00
#
_symmetry.space_group_name_H-M   'P 1'
#
loop_
_entity.id
_entity.type
_entity.pdbx_description
1 polymer ?
#
loop_
_entity_poly.entity_id
_entity_poly.type
_entity_poly.pdbx_seq_one_letter_code
_entity_poly.pdbx_strand_id
1 'polypeptide(L)'
;MPRYPMRHEMHQPYPPNDPNAMAYWRARRMVRALRGWYIHLLVYVVVNAWLWFRFFYFGSPSWSHYATTGWPWPLTTTLAWGLGLGVHGLLVWMRLSRRGRDWEQRKIQEFMDRQ
;
A
#
# COMPACT_ATOMS: atom_id res chain seq x y z
N MET A 1 43.57 16.42 -0.48
CA MET A 1 42.10 16.46 -0.30
C MET A 1 41.62 15.05 0.05
N PRO A 2 40.87 14.83 1.14
CA PRO A 2 40.41 13.49 1.52
C PRO A 2 39.23 13.07 0.64
N ARG A 3 39.31 11.87 0.03
CA ARG A 3 38.21 11.25 -0.70
C ARG A 3 37.22 10.67 0.31
N TYR A 4 36.01 11.22 0.37
CA TYR A 4 34.90 10.56 1.06
C TYR A 4 34.49 9.29 0.29
N PRO A 5 34.23 8.15 0.97
CA PRO A 5 33.73 6.96 0.31
C PRO A 5 32.28 7.20 -0.15
N MET A 6 32.07 7.16 -1.46
CA MET A 6 30.74 7.15 -2.07
C MET A 6 30.02 5.90 -1.56
N ARG A 7 29.01 6.07 -0.69
CA ARG A 7 28.01 5.02 -0.45
C ARG A 7 27.27 4.84 -1.77
N HIS A 8 27.71 3.87 -2.57
CA HIS A 8 26.91 3.38 -3.68
C HIS A 8 25.65 2.75 -3.09
N GLU A 9 24.59 3.55 -2.96
CA GLU A 9 23.25 3.01 -2.89
C GLU A 9 23.05 2.22 -4.19
N MET A 10 23.19 0.89 -4.08
CA MET A 10 22.98 -0.04 -5.16
C MET A 10 21.51 -0.02 -5.58
N HIS A 11 21.12 1.00 -6.34
CA HIS A 11 19.99 0.95 -7.25
C HIS A 11 20.35 -0.05 -8.34
N GLN A 12 20.29 -1.35 -8.02
CA GLN A 12 20.41 -2.37 -9.05
C GLN A 12 19.17 -2.31 -9.93
N PRO A 13 19.30 -1.93 -11.22
CA PRO A 13 18.17 -1.86 -12.15
C PRO A 13 17.70 -3.26 -12.55
N TYR A 14 18.57 -4.27 -12.42
CA TYR A 14 18.33 -5.65 -12.81
C TYR A 14 18.38 -6.57 -11.58
N PRO A 15 17.58 -7.65 -11.54
CA PRO A 15 17.67 -8.62 -10.46
C PRO A 15 19.03 -9.38 -10.54
N PRO A 16 19.66 -9.74 -9.40
CA PRO A 16 20.97 -10.43 -9.34
C PRO A 16 21.03 -11.76 -10.13
N ASN A 17 22.18 -12.43 -10.30
CA ASN A 17 22.19 -13.78 -10.89
C ASN A 17 22.35 -14.89 -9.84
N ASP A 18 22.74 -14.55 -8.62
CA ASP A 18 23.04 -15.48 -7.55
C ASP A 18 21.80 -15.76 -6.68
N PRO A 19 21.52 -17.02 -6.30
CA PRO A 19 20.31 -17.38 -5.57
C PRO A 19 20.11 -16.62 -4.26
N ASN A 20 21.20 -16.33 -3.54
CA ASN A 20 21.18 -15.67 -2.23
C ASN A 20 20.84 -14.18 -2.35
N ALA A 21 21.47 -13.43 -3.26
CA ALA A 21 21.09 -12.05 -3.50
C ALA A 21 19.71 -11.95 -4.16
N MET A 22 19.27 -12.96 -4.92
CA MET A 22 17.89 -13.04 -5.42
C MET A 22 16.85 -13.10 -4.30
N ALA A 23 17.12 -13.90 -3.26
CA ALA A 23 16.26 -13.96 -2.08
C ALA A 23 16.26 -12.62 -1.34
N TYR A 24 17.43 -12.02 -1.15
CA TYR A 24 17.57 -10.71 -0.51
C TYR A 24 16.88 -9.57 -1.29
N TRP A 25 17.06 -9.52 -2.60
CA TRP A 25 16.46 -8.51 -3.49
C TRP A 25 14.93 -8.55 -3.43
N ARG A 26 14.35 -9.76 -3.46
CA ARG A 26 12.91 -9.99 -3.32
C ARG A 26 12.42 -9.55 -1.93
N ALA A 27 13.10 -9.97 -0.87
CA ALA A 27 12.75 -9.57 0.50
C ALA A 27 12.78 -8.04 0.66
N ARG A 28 13.79 -7.36 0.12
CA ARG A 28 13.90 -5.90 0.18
C ARG A 28 12.79 -5.19 -0.59
N ARG A 29 12.38 -5.73 -1.75
CA ARG A 29 11.25 -5.18 -2.53
C ARG A 29 9.93 -5.34 -1.79
N MET A 30 9.73 -6.48 -1.14
CA MET A 30 8.56 -6.77 -0.30
C MET A 30 8.46 -5.81 0.89
N VAL A 31 9.56 -5.61 1.63
CA VAL A 31 9.60 -4.68 2.78
C VAL A 31 9.28 -3.25 2.34
N ARG A 32 9.79 -2.79 1.19
CA ARG A 32 9.48 -1.46 0.66
C ARG A 32 7.99 -1.31 0.31
N ALA A 33 7.41 -2.30 -0.37
CA ALA A 33 5.99 -2.28 -0.71
C ALA A 33 5.11 -2.24 0.55
N LEU A 34 5.45 -3.05 1.54
CA LEU A 34 4.75 -3.11 2.81
C LEU A 34 4.86 -1.78 3.58
N ARG A 35 6.06 -1.19 3.64
CA ARG A 35 6.29 0.12 4.26
C ARG A 35 5.47 1.22 3.57
N GLY A 36 5.40 1.20 2.24
CA GLY A 36 4.58 2.15 1.48
C GLY A 36 3.09 2.03 1.83
N TRP A 37 2.58 0.80 1.93
CA TRP A 37 1.20 0.56 2.34
C TRP A 37 0.91 1.01 3.78
N TYR A 38 1.82 0.74 4.73
CA TYR A 38 1.68 1.20 6.12
C TYR A 38 1.61 2.73 6.25
N ILE A 39 2.38 3.45 5.45
CA ILE A 39 2.31 4.93 5.43
C ILE A 39 0.94 5.38 4.93
N HIS A 40 0.40 4.77 3.87
CA HIS A 40 -0.95 5.08 3.39
C HIS A 40 -2.02 4.76 4.43
N LEU A 41 -1.89 3.63 5.13
CA LEU A 41 -2.79 3.27 6.23
C LEU A 41 -2.71 4.29 7.38
N LEU A 42 -1.51 4.72 7.75
CA LEU A 42 -1.32 5.73 8.80
C LEU A 42 -2.00 7.05 8.42
N VAL A 43 -1.75 7.54 7.20
CA VAL A 43 -2.38 8.76 6.67
C VAL A 43 -3.90 8.61 6.65
N TYR A 44 -4.42 7.46 6.20
CA TYR A 44 -5.85 7.16 6.23
C TYR A 44 -6.40 7.27 7.66
N VAL A 45 -5.78 6.62 8.65
CA VAL A 45 -6.27 6.67 10.04
C VAL A 45 -6.25 8.10 10.59
N VAL A 46 -5.15 8.83 10.41
CA VAL A 46 -4.99 10.20 10.94
C VAL A 46 -6.00 11.16 10.31
N VAL A 47 -6.15 11.14 8.98
CA VAL A 47 -7.09 12.01 8.27
C VAL A 47 -8.53 11.67 8.65
N ASN A 48 -8.91 10.39 8.63
CA ASN A 48 -10.28 10.00 8.98
C ASN A 48 -10.60 10.31 10.45
N ALA A 49 -9.67 10.07 11.38
CA ALA A 49 -9.83 10.46 12.78
C ALA A 49 -10.06 11.97 12.91
N TRP A 50 -9.31 12.78 12.17
CA TRP A 50 -9.51 14.23 12.14
C TRP A 50 -10.87 14.63 11.54
N LEU A 51 -11.33 13.98 10.45
CA LEU A 51 -12.65 14.25 9.86
C LEU A 51 -13.79 13.92 10.84
N TRP A 52 -13.70 12.79 11.53
CA TRP A 52 -14.68 12.40 12.55
C TRP A 52 -14.65 13.32 13.77
N PHE A 53 -13.45 13.68 14.25
CA PHE A 53 -13.30 14.68 15.30
C PHE A 53 -13.92 16.02 14.87
N ARG A 54 -13.63 16.51 13.66
CA ARG A 54 -14.22 17.74 13.12
C ARG A 54 -15.76 17.65 13.05
N PHE A 55 -16.30 16.49 12.70
CA PHE A 55 -17.75 16.27 12.60
C PHE A 55 -18.44 16.34 13.97
N PHE A 56 -17.90 15.68 15.00
CA PHE A 56 -18.51 15.69 16.34
C PHE A 56 -18.36 17.02 17.08
N TYR A 57 -17.23 17.71 16.95
CA TYR A 57 -16.89 18.85 17.81
C TYR A 57 -17.24 20.22 17.23
N PHE A 58 -17.39 20.34 15.91
CA PHE A 58 -17.56 21.64 15.24
C PHE A 58 -18.86 21.73 14.43
N GLY A 59 -19.77 20.77 14.59
CA GLY A 59 -21.06 20.74 13.91
C GLY A 59 -20.95 20.46 12.40
N SER A 60 -22.09 20.14 11.80
CA SER A 60 -22.15 19.76 10.39
C SER A 60 -22.05 21.01 9.49
N PRO A 61 -21.19 21.01 8.46
CA PRO A 61 -21.11 22.12 7.53
C PRO A 61 -22.42 22.35 6.79
N SER A 62 -22.70 23.60 6.40
CA SER A 62 -23.94 23.98 5.67
C SER A 62 -24.12 23.28 4.33
N TRP A 63 -23.02 22.84 3.70
CA TRP A 63 -23.05 22.04 2.47
C TRP A 63 -23.32 20.55 2.70
N SER A 64 -23.27 20.08 3.95
CA SER A 64 -23.54 18.68 4.26
C SER A 64 -25.04 18.46 4.35
N HIS A 65 -25.54 17.42 3.68
CA HIS A 65 -26.94 17.00 3.78
C HIS A 65 -27.30 16.40 5.14
N TYR A 66 -26.40 16.44 6.15
CA TYR A 66 -26.63 15.84 7.47
C TYR A 66 -27.94 16.33 8.11
N ALA A 67 -28.24 17.62 7.99
CA ALA A 67 -29.48 18.19 8.53
C ALA A 67 -30.76 17.69 7.80
N THR A 68 -30.63 17.18 6.58
CA THR A 68 -31.74 16.78 5.71
C THR A 68 -31.90 15.25 5.61
N THR A 69 -30.79 14.49 5.60
CA THR A 69 -30.78 13.03 5.44
C THR A 69 -30.24 12.28 6.66
N GLY A 70 -29.72 12.98 7.67
CA GLY A 70 -29.06 12.34 8.83
C GLY A 70 -27.76 11.62 8.48
N TRP A 71 -27.27 11.73 7.24
CA TRP A 71 -26.11 11.00 6.76
C TRP A 71 -24.80 11.71 7.12
N PRO A 72 -23.88 11.09 7.90
CA PRO A 72 -22.60 11.69 8.22
C PRO A 72 -21.74 11.78 6.97
N TRP A 73 -21.38 12.99 6.55
CA TRP A 73 -20.52 13.18 5.38
C TRP A 73 -19.12 12.51 5.48
N PRO A 74 -18.47 12.38 6.66
CA PRO A 74 -17.18 11.69 6.75
C PRO A 74 -17.30 10.21 6.40
N LEU A 75 -18.47 9.60 6.61
CA LEU A 75 -18.70 8.18 6.38
C LEU A 75 -18.46 7.80 4.92
N THR A 76 -18.93 8.62 3.98
CA THR A 76 -18.70 8.41 2.55
C THR A 76 -17.22 8.43 2.20
N THR A 77 -16.46 9.40 2.74
CA THR A 77 -15.00 9.47 2.54
C THR A 77 -14.30 8.25 3.15
N THR A 78 -14.66 7.88 4.38
CA THR A 78 -14.05 6.74 5.08
C THR A 78 -14.29 5.42 4.34
N LEU A 79 -15.49 5.22 3.80
CA LEU A 79 -15.86 4.00 3.07
C LEU A 79 -15.23 3.96 1.68
N ALA A 80 -15.31 5.05 0.91
CA ALA A 80 -14.73 5.10 -0.43
C ALA A 80 -13.21 4.91 -0.41
N TRP A 81 -12.51 5.63 0.47
CA TRP A 81 -11.06 5.49 0.62
C TRP A 81 -10.67 4.19 1.34
N GLY A 82 -11.47 3.76 2.31
CA GLY A 82 -11.25 2.51 3.04
C GLY A 82 -11.34 1.29 2.13
N LEU A 83 -12.26 1.29 1.16
CA LEU A 83 -12.38 0.23 0.17
C LEU A 83 -11.13 0.18 -0.74
N GLY A 84 -10.67 1.33 -1.24
CA GLY A 84 -9.44 1.40 -2.04
C GLY A 84 -8.20 0.94 -1.27
N LEU A 85 -8.07 1.35 0.00
CA LEU A 85 -6.98 0.94 0.87
C LEU A 85 -7.03 -0.56 1.19
N GLY A 86 -8.22 -1.11 1.43
CA GLY A 86 -8.45 -2.53 1.69
C GLY A 86 -8.06 -3.40 0.49
N VAL A 87 -8.49 -3.01 -0.72
CA VAL A 87 -8.10 -3.70 -1.96
C VAL A 87 -6.59 -3.61 -2.18
N HIS A 88 -5.98 -2.43 -2.01
CA HIS A 88 -4.54 -2.27 -2.16
C HIS A 88 -3.75 -3.12 -1.14
N GLY A 89 -4.20 -3.15 0.11
CA GLY A 89 -3.63 -3.98 1.17
C GLY A 89 -3.74 -5.46 0.88
N LEU A 90 -4.91 -5.91 0.41
CA LEU A 90 -5.13 -7.29 0.00
C LEU A 90 -4.18 -7.70 -1.13
N LEU A 91 -3.97 -6.85 -2.13
CA LEU A 91 -3.03 -7.10 -3.22
C LEU A 91 -1.58 -7.21 -2.74
N VAL A 92 -1.14 -6.28 -1.87
CA VAL A 92 0.20 -6.32 -1.28
C VAL A 92 0.38 -7.59 -0.46
N TRP A 93 -0.60 -7.93 0.38
CA TRP A 93 -0.57 -9.12 1.24
C TRP A 93 -0.61 -10.43 0.45
N MET A 94 -1.44 -10.52 -0.60
CA MET A 94 -1.47 -11.68 -1.50
C MET A 94 -0.09 -11.89 -2.12
N ARG A 95 0.57 -10.83 -2.59
CA ARG A 95 1.91 -10.90 -3.18
C ARG A 95 3.00 -11.30 -2.17
N LEU A 96 2.83 -10.93 -0.91
CA LEU A 96 3.69 -11.33 0.21
C LEU A 96 3.44 -12.77 0.71
N SER A 97 2.23 -13.30 0.53
CA SER A 97 1.89 -14.66 0.94
C SER A 97 2.54 -15.71 0.04
N ARG A 98 2.94 -16.85 0.62
CA ARG A 98 3.42 -18.03 -0.12
C ARG A 98 2.43 -18.45 -1.21
N ARG A 99 1.14 -18.41 -0.90
CA ARG A 99 0.06 -18.80 -1.81
C ARG A 99 -0.06 -17.88 -3.03
N GLY A 100 0.22 -16.59 -2.88
CA GLY A 100 0.22 -15.67 -4.02
C GLY A 100 1.44 -15.84 -4.91
N ARG A 101 2.60 -16.18 -4.34
CA ARG A 101 3.79 -16.53 -5.14
C ARG A 101 3.58 -17.79 -5.97
N ASP A 102 2.99 -18.83 -5.38
CA ASP A 102 2.70 -20.08 -6.09
C ASP A 102 1.67 -19.85 -7.20
N TRP A 103 0.68 -18.98 -6.98
CA TRP A 103 -0.29 -18.59 -8.00
C TRP A 103 0.35 -17.76 -9.13
N GLU A 104 1.22 -16.80 -8.80
CA GLU A 104 1.94 -15.97 -9.78
C GLU A 104 2.87 -16.84 -10.65
N GLN A 105 3.58 -17.80 -10.03
CA GLN A 105 4.41 -18.78 -10.76
C GLN A 105 3.58 -19.69 -11.67
N ARG A 106 2.43 -20.21 -11.21
CA ARG A 106 1.54 -21.02 -12.04
C ARG A 106 1.04 -20.25 -13.26
N LYS A 107 0.66 -18.98 -13.08
CA LYS A 107 0.19 -18.14 -14.20
C LYS A 107 1.28 -17.85 -15.21
N ILE A 108 2.51 -17.59 -14.77
CA ILE A 108 3.66 -17.41 -15.66
C ILE A 108 3.90 -18.68 -16.48
N GLN A 109 3.87 -19.86 -15.84
CA GLN A 109 4.01 -21.13 -16.52
C GLN A 109 2.91 -21.35 -17.57
N GLU A 110 1.66 -21.02 -17.23
CA GLU A 110 0.51 -21.11 -18.15
C GLU A 110 0.65 -20.20 -19.39
N PHE A 111 1.32 -19.05 -19.27
CA PHE A 111 1.59 -18.17 -20.42
C PHE A 111 2.75 -18.66 -21.27
N MET A 112 3.80 -19.24 -20.65
CA MET A 112 4.94 -19.82 -21.36
C MET A 112 4.55 -21.10 -22.12
N ASP A 113 3.66 -21.91 -21.54
CA ASP A 113 3.15 -23.14 -22.17
C ASP A 113 2.11 -22.86 -23.28
N ARG A 114 1.56 -21.63 -23.32
CA ARG A 114 0.64 -21.16 -24.38
C ARG A 114 1.37 -20.46 -25.54
N GLN A 115 2.70 -20.32 -25.47
CA GLN A 115 3.55 -19.89 -26.57
C GLN A 115 4.29 -21.09 -27.18
#